data_AF-E3QMM2-F1
#
_entry.id   AF-E3QMM2-F1
#
_cell.length_a   1.000
_cell.length_b   1.000
_cell.length_c   1.000
_cell.angle_alpha   90.00
_cell.angle_beta   90.00
_cell.angle_gamma   90.00
#
_symmetry.space_group_name_H-M   'P 1'
#
loop_
_entity.id
_entity.type
_entity.pdbx_description
1 polymer ?
#
loop_
_entity_poly.entity_id
_entity_poly.type
_entity_poly.pdbx_seq_one_letter_code
_entity_poly.pdbx_strand_id
1 'polypeptide(L)'
;MAPFRPILVTFGLIASALAQACWRNATCTHPTEASFPGPWDENIYAPDSRTARPRSVLNATATGDWARYVNAPNGSAPNMLLYRTLITGAFLADLAPADGGDDASSGATAGANLTESWLARAETLRVAIRTHFWDASKGAFIDGHRNRTLFPQDSNSYAVAFGVVDPAGPEAASISRALAENWTPIGPASPELPGNVSPFISSVELEAHFAVGRADRALRLVRDSWGWYLNHPNGTGSTVIEGYLTDGTFGYRSARGYTDDPSYVSHAHGWSSGPTSTLTEYLVGLRVTRPAGAEWSLKPAFGEVSEAQAGFTTALGRFSARWAVEGDFAVVKWDVPTDTRGWLGLGSEEGRWVDGGKGGGEGQETYRALLYLDLKSLTCIRWQRCHQDSANVSHGCKPSCQPPRTLRKSPSGVGSGCLMQVGFGERLKGK
;
A
#
# COMPACT_ATOMS: atom_id res chain seq x y z
N MET A 1 -66.52 21.63 -41.95
CA MET A 1 -65.08 21.42 -42.18
C MET A 1 -64.44 21.15 -40.82
N ALA A 2 -63.78 20.01 -40.64
CA ALA A 2 -63.02 19.68 -39.43
C ALA A 2 -61.52 19.70 -39.77
N PRO A 3 -60.64 20.17 -38.86
CA PRO A 3 -59.22 20.30 -39.16
C PRO A 3 -58.51 18.94 -39.10
N PHE A 4 -57.73 18.63 -40.14
CA PHE A 4 -56.79 17.50 -40.13
C PHE A 4 -55.71 17.73 -39.07
N ARG A 5 -55.49 16.74 -38.20
CA ARG A 5 -54.28 16.65 -37.37
C ARG A 5 -53.27 15.71 -38.05
N PRO A 6 -52.03 16.12 -38.30
CA PRO A 6 -51.00 15.21 -38.80
C PRO A 6 -50.57 14.25 -37.69
N ILE A 7 -50.48 12.95 -38.02
CA ILE A 7 -49.90 11.94 -37.14
C ILE A 7 -48.38 11.99 -37.28
N LEU A 8 -47.69 12.41 -36.22
CA LEU A 8 -46.23 12.45 -36.19
C LEU A 8 -45.70 11.03 -35.89
N VAL A 9 -45.31 10.29 -36.93
CA VAL A 9 -44.69 8.96 -36.76
C VAL A 9 -43.23 9.15 -36.37
N THR A 10 -42.92 8.99 -35.09
CA THR A 10 -41.55 9.02 -34.57
C THR A 10 -40.84 7.70 -34.92
N PHE A 11 -39.93 7.74 -35.90
CA PHE A 11 -39.01 6.63 -36.14
C PHE A 11 -38.02 6.55 -34.97
N GLY A 12 -38.22 5.57 -34.09
CA GLY A 12 -37.25 5.22 -33.06
C GLY A 12 -35.98 4.64 -33.68
N LEU A 13 -34.91 5.43 -33.74
CA LEU A 13 -33.57 4.93 -34.03
C LEU A 13 -33.12 4.03 -32.87
N ILE A 14 -33.32 2.72 -33.02
CA ILE A 14 -32.68 1.72 -32.16
C ILE A 14 -31.19 1.74 -32.49
N ALA A 15 -30.43 2.54 -31.74
CA ALA A 15 -28.99 2.55 -31.80
C ALA A 15 -28.46 1.24 -31.18
N SER A 16 -28.24 0.24 -32.03
CA SER A 16 -27.56 -1.01 -31.65
C SER A 16 -26.15 -0.70 -31.16
N ALA A 17 -25.99 -0.62 -29.84
CA ALA A 17 -24.71 -0.36 -29.20
C ALA A 17 -23.78 -1.59 -29.34
N LEU A 18 -23.05 -1.65 -30.46
CA LEU A 18 -21.94 -2.58 -30.61
C LEU A 18 -20.89 -2.26 -29.53
N ALA A 19 -20.61 -3.24 -28.66
CA ALA A 19 -19.59 -3.12 -27.64
C ALA A 19 -18.23 -2.87 -28.30
N GLN A 20 -17.72 -1.64 -28.23
CA GLN A 20 -16.40 -1.34 -28.79
C GLN A 20 -15.32 -2.07 -27.98
N ALA A 21 -14.34 -2.61 -28.70
CA ALA A 21 -13.16 -3.26 -28.12
C ALA A 21 -12.49 -2.40 -27.06
N CYS A 22 -11.97 -3.03 -26.01
CA CYS A 22 -11.27 -2.32 -24.95
C CYS A 22 -9.91 -1.81 -25.45
N TRP A 23 -9.35 -0.88 -24.68
CA TRP A 23 -8.12 -0.17 -25.03
C TRP A 23 -6.98 -1.14 -25.37
N ARG A 24 -6.35 -0.93 -26.53
CA ARG A 24 -5.23 -1.74 -27.08
C ARG A 24 -5.49 -3.26 -27.11
N ASN A 25 -6.61 -3.68 -27.69
CA ASN A 25 -6.97 -5.10 -27.89
C ASN A 25 -7.08 -5.93 -26.60
N ALA A 26 -7.18 -5.30 -25.42
CA ALA A 26 -7.52 -6.01 -24.20
C ALA A 26 -8.93 -6.62 -24.29
N THR A 27 -9.12 -7.81 -23.72
CA THR A 27 -10.45 -8.42 -23.59
C THR A 27 -11.26 -7.64 -22.56
N CYS A 28 -12.48 -7.21 -22.89
CA CYS A 28 -13.38 -6.50 -21.96
C CYS A 28 -14.04 -7.41 -20.90
N THR A 29 -13.35 -8.47 -20.48
CA THR A 29 -13.86 -9.42 -19.48
C THR A 29 -13.45 -8.96 -18.09
N HIS A 30 -14.38 -8.34 -17.36
CA HIS A 30 -14.30 -8.33 -15.90
C HIS A 30 -14.40 -9.78 -15.39
N PRO A 31 -13.73 -10.15 -14.29
CA PRO A 31 -13.93 -11.45 -13.67
C PRO A 31 -15.40 -11.64 -13.31
N THR A 32 -16.05 -12.68 -13.86
CA THR A 32 -17.44 -13.03 -13.54
C THR A 32 -17.57 -13.82 -12.23
N GLU A 33 -16.44 -14.26 -11.68
CA GLU A 33 -16.34 -15.04 -10.44
C GLU A 33 -15.21 -14.48 -9.58
N ALA A 34 -15.41 -14.49 -8.27
CA ALA A 34 -14.41 -14.04 -7.30
C ALA A 34 -13.09 -14.81 -7.43
N SER A 35 -11.98 -14.19 -7.02
CA SER A 35 -10.68 -14.87 -6.91
C SER A 35 -10.74 -16.07 -5.97
N PHE A 36 -11.58 -15.97 -4.93
CA PHE A 36 -11.97 -17.04 -4.02
C PHE A 36 -13.47 -16.86 -3.66
N PRO A 37 -14.35 -17.85 -3.88
CA PRO A 37 -15.70 -17.81 -3.34
C PRO A 37 -15.71 -18.07 -1.83
N GLY A 38 -16.68 -17.54 -1.10
CA GLY A 38 -16.82 -17.72 0.35
C GLY A 38 -17.76 -16.72 1.02
N PRO A 39 -17.78 -16.64 2.37
CA PRO A 39 -18.73 -15.80 3.10
C PRO A 39 -18.71 -14.32 2.70
N TRP A 40 -17.55 -13.79 2.34
CA TRP A 40 -17.39 -12.42 1.83
C TRP A 40 -18.14 -12.13 0.52
N ASP A 41 -18.62 -13.14 -0.20
CA ASP A 41 -19.43 -12.94 -1.41
C ASP A 41 -20.75 -12.20 -1.09
N GLU A 42 -21.28 -12.32 0.14
CA GLU A 42 -22.45 -11.54 0.62
C GLU A 42 -22.16 -10.03 0.74
N ASN A 43 -20.88 -9.64 0.73
CA ASN A 43 -20.40 -8.26 0.84
C ASN A 43 -20.00 -7.66 -0.53
N ILE A 44 -20.25 -8.37 -1.64
CA ILE A 44 -20.00 -7.86 -3.00
C ILE A 44 -21.17 -6.97 -3.44
N TYR A 45 -21.14 -5.71 -3.00
CA TYR A 45 -22.12 -4.67 -3.37
C TYR A 45 -21.77 -3.92 -4.66
N ALA A 46 -20.84 -4.44 -5.46
CA ALA A 46 -20.41 -3.78 -6.71
C ALA A 46 -21.46 -3.99 -7.82
N PRO A 47 -21.86 -2.95 -8.57
CA PRO A 47 -22.78 -3.11 -9.69
C PRO A 47 -22.14 -3.89 -10.84
N ASP A 48 -22.94 -4.71 -11.52
CA ASP A 48 -22.54 -5.67 -12.57
C ASP A 48 -21.79 -5.07 -13.78
N SER A 49 -21.76 -3.74 -13.92
CA SER A 49 -20.95 -3.07 -14.94
C SER A 49 -20.38 -1.74 -14.45
N ARG A 50 -19.13 -1.45 -14.85
CA ARG A 50 -18.45 -0.17 -14.64
C ARG A 50 -17.63 0.22 -15.87
N THR A 51 -18.28 0.78 -16.88
CA THR A 51 -17.61 1.22 -18.12
C THR A 51 -16.91 2.57 -17.93
N ALA A 52 -15.71 2.57 -17.35
CA ALA A 52 -14.86 3.76 -17.28
C ALA A 52 -14.02 3.90 -18.57
N ARG A 53 -14.18 5.01 -19.29
CA ARG A 53 -13.31 5.37 -20.43
C ARG A 53 -12.71 6.77 -20.21
N PRO A 54 -11.38 6.93 -20.12
CA PRO A 54 -10.76 8.25 -20.09
C PRO A 54 -11.00 8.95 -21.44
N ARG A 55 -11.64 10.12 -21.42
CA ARG A 55 -11.95 10.91 -22.62
C ARG A 55 -10.69 11.51 -23.27
N SER A 56 -9.63 11.69 -22.49
CA SER A 56 -8.30 12.14 -22.91
C SER A 56 -7.27 11.73 -21.86
N VAL A 57 -5.98 11.78 -22.22
CA VAL A 57 -4.89 11.80 -21.22
C VAL A 57 -4.83 13.20 -20.59
N LEU A 58 -4.51 13.27 -19.30
CA LEU A 58 -4.49 14.51 -18.52
C LEU A 58 -3.38 15.46 -19.01
N ASN A 59 -3.75 16.68 -19.42
CA ASN A 59 -2.81 17.79 -19.58
C ASN A 59 -2.73 18.57 -18.25
N ALA A 60 -1.82 18.18 -17.37
CA ALA A 60 -1.72 18.70 -16.01
C ALA A 60 -1.00 20.06 -15.95
N THR A 61 -1.72 21.15 -16.23
CA THR A 61 -1.24 22.54 -16.07
C THR A 61 -1.74 23.22 -14.79
N ALA A 62 -2.56 22.54 -13.99
CA ALA A 62 -3.20 23.09 -12.81
C ALA A 62 -2.30 23.06 -11.56
N THR A 63 -2.35 24.13 -10.76
CA THR A 63 -1.68 24.26 -9.45
C THR A 63 -2.48 23.65 -8.29
N GLY A 64 -3.44 22.77 -8.60
CA GLY A 64 -4.40 22.23 -7.64
C GLY A 64 -3.77 21.26 -6.65
N ASP A 65 -3.99 21.50 -5.36
CA ASP A 65 -3.69 20.57 -4.28
C ASP A 65 -4.98 20.02 -3.65
N TRP A 66 -4.89 18.82 -3.09
CA TRP A 66 -5.99 18.15 -2.41
C TRP A 66 -6.31 18.78 -1.04
N ALA A 67 -5.35 19.46 -0.41
CA ALA A 67 -5.47 20.01 0.94
C ALA A 67 -5.15 21.50 1.09
N ARG A 68 -3.97 21.95 0.64
CA ARG A 68 -3.33 23.17 1.15
C ARG A 68 -4.03 24.47 0.79
N TYR A 69 -3.89 25.44 1.70
CA TYR A 69 -4.20 26.85 1.46
C TYR A 69 -2.97 27.63 0.94
N VAL A 70 -1.77 27.28 1.42
CA VAL A 70 -0.49 27.86 0.96
C VAL A 70 0.21 26.83 0.10
N ASN A 71 -0.02 26.89 -1.22
CA ASN A 71 0.68 26.01 -2.16
C ASN A 71 2.13 26.48 -2.29
N ALA A 72 3.08 25.62 -1.89
CA ALA A 72 4.49 25.77 -2.19
C ALA A 72 4.85 24.79 -3.33
N PRO A 73 5.03 25.26 -4.58
CA PRO A 73 5.40 24.38 -5.70
C PRO A 73 6.71 23.61 -5.45
N ASN A 74 7.60 24.19 -4.63
CA ASN A 74 8.85 23.58 -4.16
C ASN A 74 8.73 23.10 -2.70
N GLY A 75 7.56 22.64 -2.26
CA GLY A 75 7.34 21.97 -0.97
C GLY A 75 7.75 20.50 -0.99
N SER A 76 7.65 19.80 0.14
CA SER A 76 8.03 18.38 0.24
C SER A 76 7.14 17.47 -0.63
N ALA A 77 5.81 17.56 -0.52
CA ALA A 77 4.87 16.78 -1.33
C ALA A 77 5.15 16.79 -2.85
N PRO A 78 5.20 17.94 -3.56
CA PRO A 78 5.44 17.96 -5.00
C PRO A 78 6.84 17.44 -5.37
N ASN A 79 7.86 17.65 -4.54
CA ASN A 79 9.19 17.09 -4.78
C ASN A 79 9.21 15.56 -4.62
N MET A 80 8.47 15.00 -3.65
CA MET A 80 8.36 13.55 -3.45
C MET A 80 7.53 12.88 -4.55
N LEU A 81 6.49 13.55 -5.06
CA LEU A 81 5.76 13.14 -6.26
C LEU A 81 6.66 13.18 -7.51
N LEU A 82 7.50 14.20 -7.67
CA LEU A 82 8.50 14.27 -8.75
C LEU A 82 9.55 13.15 -8.62
N TYR A 83 10.04 12.86 -7.41
CA TYR A 83 10.93 11.73 -7.16
C TYR A 83 10.30 10.41 -7.62
N ARG A 84 9.05 10.13 -7.19
CA ARG A 84 8.32 8.94 -7.65
C ARG A 84 8.14 8.92 -9.16
N THR A 85 7.84 10.08 -9.76
CA THR A 85 7.68 10.22 -11.22
C THR A 85 8.97 9.90 -11.97
N LEU A 86 10.14 10.31 -11.46
CA LEU A 86 11.44 9.97 -12.04
C LEU A 86 11.76 8.47 -11.95
N ILE A 87 11.49 7.84 -10.78
CA ILE A 87 11.66 6.39 -10.59
C ILE A 87 10.73 5.60 -11.53
N THR A 88 9.44 5.96 -11.59
CA THR A 88 8.47 5.31 -12.48
C THR A 88 8.79 5.57 -13.95
N GLY A 89 9.26 6.78 -14.29
CA GLY A 89 9.76 7.10 -15.62
C GLY A 89 10.92 6.19 -16.03
N ALA A 90 11.92 6.01 -15.17
CA ALA A 90 13.06 5.14 -15.44
C ALA A 90 12.64 3.69 -15.69
N PHE A 91 11.69 3.17 -14.90
CA PHE A 91 11.11 1.85 -15.13
C PHE A 91 10.36 1.76 -16.47
N LEU A 92 9.66 2.81 -16.89
CA LEU A 92 8.98 2.83 -18.19
C LEU A 92 9.95 3.00 -19.37
N ALA A 93 11.09 3.66 -19.19
CA ALA A 93 12.15 3.76 -20.20
C ALA A 93 12.89 2.43 -20.40
N ASP A 94 13.12 1.65 -19.34
CA ASP A 94 13.64 0.27 -19.41
C ASP A 94 12.72 -0.65 -20.23
N LEU A 95 11.41 -0.38 -20.21
CA LEU A 95 10.40 -1.13 -20.96
C LEU A 95 10.08 -0.55 -22.34
N ALA A 96 10.65 0.61 -22.70
CA ALA A 96 10.39 1.24 -23.99
C ALA A 96 11.21 0.55 -25.09
N PRO A 97 10.60 0.20 -26.24
CA PRO A 97 11.39 -0.23 -27.40
C PRO A 97 12.34 0.90 -27.81
N ALA A 98 13.53 0.52 -28.31
CA ALA A 98 14.56 1.48 -28.70
C ALA A 98 14.06 2.44 -29.80
N ASP A 99 13.23 1.93 -30.71
CA ASP A 99 12.92 2.59 -31.96
C ASP A 99 11.41 2.83 -32.11
N GLY A 100 11.04 4.09 -32.37
CA GLY A 100 9.73 4.46 -32.89
C GLY A 100 9.60 4.25 -34.41
N GLY A 101 10.38 3.33 -34.97
CA GLY A 101 10.48 3.02 -36.39
C GLY A 101 11.08 1.64 -36.63
N ASP A 102 10.74 1.01 -37.75
CA ASP A 102 10.93 -0.44 -37.99
C ASP A 102 12.38 -0.89 -38.30
N ASP A 103 13.41 -0.16 -37.84
CA ASP A 103 14.82 -0.42 -38.16
C ASP A 103 15.66 -0.81 -36.93
N ALA A 104 15.61 -2.10 -36.59
CA ALA A 104 16.33 -2.70 -35.47
C ALA A 104 17.86 -2.86 -35.69
N SER A 105 18.49 -2.02 -36.51
CA SER A 105 19.91 -2.12 -36.87
C SER A 105 20.86 -1.34 -35.96
N SER A 106 20.36 -0.48 -35.07
CA SER A 106 21.18 0.22 -34.07
C SER A 106 21.22 -0.56 -32.74
N GLY A 107 22.38 -1.12 -32.40
CA GLY A 107 22.58 -1.98 -31.21
C GLY A 107 22.60 -1.24 -29.87
N ALA A 108 21.85 -0.15 -29.74
CA ALA A 108 21.76 0.68 -28.53
C ALA A 108 20.29 0.85 -28.13
N THR A 109 19.92 0.39 -26.94
CA THR A 109 18.58 0.62 -26.37
C THR A 109 18.39 2.09 -26.04
N ALA A 110 17.63 2.82 -26.87
CA ALA A 110 17.43 4.26 -26.69
C ALA A 110 16.86 4.65 -25.30
N GLY A 111 16.14 3.72 -24.65
CA GLY A 111 15.67 3.86 -23.28
C GLY A 111 16.76 3.89 -22.21
N ALA A 112 17.92 3.24 -22.40
CA ALA A 112 18.92 3.07 -21.34
C ALA A 112 19.48 4.40 -20.80
N ASN A 113 19.79 5.34 -21.70
CA ASN A 113 20.26 6.68 -21.33
C ASN A 113 19.17 7.48 -20.56
N LEU A 114 17.89 7.29 -20.89
CA LEU A 114 16.78 7.89 -20.13
C LEU A 114 16.63 7.24 -18.75
N THR A 115 16.74 5.92 -18.65
CA THR A 115 16.72 5.18 -17.38
C THR A 115 17.82 5.68 -16.44
N GLU A 116 19.08 5.69 -16.89
CA GLU A 116 20.21 6.19 -16.09
C GLU A 116 20.06 7.66 -15.71
N SER A 117 19.70 8.53 -16.67
CA SER A 117 19.50 9.97 -16.45
C SER A 117 18.39 10.27 -15.44
N TRP A 118 17.26 9.55 -15.51
CA TRP A 118 16.15 9.73 -14.59
C TRP A 118 16.43 9.16 -13.20
N LEU A 119 17.14 8.04 -13.08
CA LEU A 119 17.62 7.51 -11.79
C LEU A 119 18.63 8.47 -11.13
N ALA A 120 19.59 9.02 -11.88
CA ALA A 120 20.56 9.99 -11.37
C ALA A 120 19.90 11.30 -10.90
N ARG A 121 18.86 11.77 -11.61
CA ARG A 121 18.03 12.90 -11.19
C ARG A 121 17.21 12.56 -9.94
N ALA A 122 16.66 11.35 -9.85
CA ALA A 122 15.91 10.90 -8.69
C ALA A 122 16.78 10.87 -7.42
N GLU A 123 18.00 10.35 -7.48
CA GLU A 123 18.91 10.35 -6.33
C GLU A 123 19.34 11.78 -5.94
N THR A 124 19.70 12.63 -6.91
CA THR A 124 19.97 14.06 -6.66
C THR A 124 18.81 14.75 -5.94
N LEU A 125 17.58 14.50 -6.39
CA LEU A 125 16.35 15.05 -5.79
C LEU A 125 16.08 14.47 -4.40
N ARG A 126 16.29 13.17 -4.19
CA ARG A 126 16.15 12.50 -2.89
C ARG A 126 17.10 13.07 -1.85
N VAL A 127 18.36 13.31 -2.22
CA VAL A 127 19.34 14.01 -1.37
C VAL A 127 18.84 15.42 -1.03
N ALA A 128 18.40 16.21 -2.02
CA ALA A 128 17.88 17.56 -1.78
C ALA A 128 16.64 17.58 -0.86
N ILE A 129 15.68 16.66 -1.05
CA ILE A 129 14.50 16.51 -0.18
C ILE A 129 14.93 16.25 1.27
N ARG A 130 15.84 15.29 1.48
CA ARG A 130 16.38 14.97 2.82
C ARG A 130 17.16 16.15 3.42
N THR A 131 17.95 16.87 2.64
CA THR A 131 18.72 18.03 3.13
C THR A 131 17.84 19.22 3.54
N HIS A 132 16.75 19.50 2.82
CA HIS A 132 15.98 20.74 3.02
C HIS A 132 14.71 20.59 3.87
N PHE A 133 14.12 19.38 3.90
CA PHE A 133 12.82 19.15 4.54
C PHE A 133 12.84 18.16 5.70
N TRP A 134 13.92 17.42 5.94
CA TRP A 134 14.01 16.55 7.12
C TRP A 134 14.21 17.36 8.40
N ASP A 135 13.38 17.12 9.41
CA ASP A 135 13.59 17.59 10.77
C ASP A 135 13.95 16.40 11.67
N ALA A 136 15.21 16.35 12.11
CA ALA A 136 15.70 15.27 12.96
C ALA A 136 15.14 15.32 14.40
N SER A 137 14.65 16.48 14.86
CA SER A 137 14.06 16.62 16.20
C SER A 137 12.63 16.10 16.27
N LYS A 138 11.86 16.28 15.19
CA LYS A 138 10.54 15.64 15.02
C LYS A 138 10.63 14.21 14.47
N GLY A 139 11.70 13.90 13.75
CA GLY A 139 11.88 12.63 13.04
C GLY A 139 10.89 12.47 11.89
N ALA A 140 10.60 13.57 11.18
CA ALA A 140 9.60 13.70 10.13
C ALA A 140 9.99 14.80 9.12
N PHE A 141 9.31 14.84 7.99
CA PHE A 141 9.47 15.89 6.98
C PHE A 141 8.52 17.07 7.21
N ILE A 142 9.04 18.30 7.11
CA ILE A 142 8.23 19.53 7.08
C ILE A 142 7.60 19.77 5.71
N ASP A 143 6.53 20.57 5.67
CA ASP A 143 5.80 20.92 4.44
C ASP A 143 6.63 21.73 3.42
N GLY A 144 7.44 22.68 3.91
CA GLY A 144 8.41 23.35 3.05
C GLY A 144 8.90 24.70 3.58
N HIS A 145 9.59 25.47 2.72
CA HIS A 145 10.20 26.74 3.12
C HIS A 145 9.19 27.80 3.60
N ARG A 146 7.94 27.76 3.11
CA ARG A 146 6.86 28.69 3.53
C ARG A 146 6.19 28.28 4.84
N ASN A 147 6.29 27.01 5.23
CA ASN A 147 5.69 26.49 6.45
C ASN A 147 6.61 25.40 7.04
N ARG A 148 7.49 25.83 7.94
CA ARG A 148 8.49 24.96 8.59
C ARG A 148 8.01 24.31 9.90
N THR A 149 6.79 24.61 10.33
CA THR A 149 6.19 24.06 11.56
C THR A 149 5.13 23.00 11.29
N LEU A 150 4.70 22.86 10.03
CA LEU A 150 3.76 21.86 9.58
C LEU A 150 4.50 20.58 9.15
N PHE A 151 4.05 19.44 9.67
CA PHE A 151 4.50 18.10 9.29
C PHE A 151 3.32 17.39 8.61
N PRO A 152 3.16 17.52 7.28
CA PRO A 152 1.95 17.07 6.60
C PRO A 152 1.89 15.55 6.53
N GLN A 153 0.68 15.01 6.59
CA GLN A 153 0.40 13.58 6.46
C GLN A 153 0.90 13.06 5.10
N ASP A 154 0.72 13.86 4.04
CA ASP A 154 1.02 13.43 2.69
C ASP A 154 2.50 13.19 2.42
N SER A 155 3.35 14.16 2.75
CA SER A 155 4.77 14.11 2.45
C SER A 155 5.47 13.06 3.31
N ASN A 156 5.01 12.88 4.54
CA ASN A 156 5.51 11.83 5.42
C ASN A 156 5.09 10.44 4.91
N SER A 157 3.85 10.28 4.42
CA SER A 157 3.42 9.02 3.78
C SER A 157 4.19 8.74 2.48
N TYR A 158 4.30 9.74 1.58
CA TYR A 158 5.07 9.65 0.33
C TYR A 158 6.55 9.32 0.58
N ALA A 159 7.18 9.91 1.59
CA ALA A 159 8.60 9.69 1.87
C ALA A 159 8.95 8.22 2.08
N VAL A 160 8.05 7.48 2.74
CA VAL A 160 8.19 6.04 3.00
C VAL A 160 7.67 5.23 1.82
N ALA A 161 6.41 5.45 1.41
CA ALA A 161 5.74 4.64 0.37
C ALA A 161 6.44 4.71 -0.99
N PHE A 162 7.08 5.84 -1.32
CA PHE A 162 7.79 6.01 -2.60
C PHE A 162 9.29 5.70 -2.53
N GLY A 163 9.87 5.48 -1.34
CA GLY A 163 11.29 5.12 -1.17
C GLY A 163 12.28 6.30 -1.03
N VAL A 164 11.80 7.50 -0.66
CA VAL A 164 12.68 8.66 -0.38
C VAL A 164 13.58 8.36 0.82
N VAL A 165 13.03 7.72 1.85
CA VAL A 165 13.79 7.06 2.91
C VAL A 165 13.78 5.54 2.68
N ASP A 166 14.79 4.84 3.20
CA ASP A 166 14.80 3.38 3.22
C ASP A 166 13.69 2.87 4.16
N PRO A 167 12.71 2.06 3.71
CA PRO A 167 11.67 1.51 4.57
C PRO A 167 12.18 0.62 5.71
N ALA A 168 13.37 0.02 5.58
CA ALA A 168 14.04 -0.71 6.66
C ALA A 168 14.82 0.22 7.62
N GLY A 169 14.96 1.50 7.28
CA GLY A 169 15.77 2.48 8.00
C GLY A 169 15.08 3.13 9.21
N PRO A 170 15.87 3.72 10.13
CA PRO A 170 15.34 4.34 11.34
C PRO A 170 14.49 5.59 11.06
N GLU A 171 14.75 6.35 9.98
CA GLU A 171 13.91 7.48 9.58
C GLU A 171 12.48 7.03 9.21
N ALA A 172 12.33 5.95 8.44
CA ALA A 172 11.02 5.44 8.05
C ALA A 172 10.22 4.93 9.27
N ALA A 173 10.89 4.23 10.19
CA ALA A 173 10.31 3.84 11.47
C ALA A 173 9.90 5.07 12.34
N SER A 174 10.61 6.19 12.20
CA SER A 174 10.27 7.46 12.88
C SER A 174 9.08 8.17 12.25
N ILE A 175 9.05 8.27 10.93
CA ILE A 175 7.93 8.84 10.17
C ILE A 175 6.63 8.07 10.48
N SER A 176 6.71 6.73 10.48
CA SER A 176 5.61 5.85 10.87
C SER A 176 5.15 6.04 12.33
N ARG A 177 6.00 6.53 13.24
CA ARG A 177 5.58 6.97 14.59
C ARG A 177 4.88 8.33 14.53
N ALA A 178 5.48 9.31 13.85
CA ALA A 178 4.98 10.68 13.78
C ALA A 178 3.61 10.78 13.09
N LEU A 179 3.36 9.99 12.05
CA LEU A 179 2.05 9.89 11.40
C LEU A 179 0.94 9.46 12.38
N ALA A 180 1.23 8.44 13.20
CA ALA A 180 0.31 7.90 14.20
C ALA A 180 0.03 8.85 15.39
N GLU A 181 0.77 9.95 15.54
CA GLU A 181 0.48 11.00 16.53
C GLU A 181 -0.74 11.85 16.13
N ASN A 182 -1.10 11.89 14.85
CA ASN A 182 -2.26 12.62 14.34
C ASN A 182 -3.56 11.81 14.38
N TRP A 183 -3.54 10.58 14.90
CA TRP A 183 -4.69 9.69 14.87
C TRP A 183 -5.78 10.05 15.88
N THR A 184 -6.99 10.23 15.38
CA THR A 184 -8.23 10.29 16.16
C THR A 184 -8.88 8.90 16.22
N PRO A 185 -9.94 8.69 17.02
CA PRO A 185 -10.71 7.44 17.01
C PRO A 185 -11.35 7.08 15.65
N ILE A 186 -11.40 8.02 14.71
CA ILE A 186 -12.02 7.86 13.38
C ILE A 186 -11.02 8.05 12.23
N GLY A 187 -9.71 7.93 12.50
CA GLY A 187 -8.64 8.12 11.52
C GLY A 187 -7.82 9.41 11.70
N PRO A 188 -6.87 9.72 10.79
CA PRO A 188 -5.87 10.76 11.00
C PRO A 188 -6.45 12.15 10.74
N ALA A 189 -6.26 13.07 11.68
CA ALA A 189 -6.51 14.48 11.48
C ALA A 189 -5.39 15.07 10.60
N SER A 190 -5.66 15.31 9.32
CA SER A 190 -4.64 15.74 8.36
C SER A 190 -4.08 17.13 8.73
N PRO A 191 -2.79 17.29 9.11
CA PRO A 191 -2.25 18.58 9.55
C PRO A 191 -2.35 19.68 8.48
N GLU A 192 -2.19 19.32 7.20
CA GLU A 192 -2.33 20.20 6.05
C GLU A 192 -3.77 20.65 5.77
N LEU A 193 -4.76 19.92 6.31
CA LEU A 193 -6.20 20.20 6.21
C LEU A 193 -6.88 20.03 7.59
N PRO A 194 -6.62 20.94 8.56
CA PRO A 194 -7.05 20.78 9.95
C PRO A 194 -8.55 20.49 10.09
N GLY A 195 -8.88 19.61 11.03
CA GLY A 195 -10.27 19.19 11.32
C GLY A 195 -10.87 18.22 10.29
N ASN A 196 -10.13 17.81 9.25
CA ASN A 196 -10.60 16.85 8.26
C ASN A 196 -9.79 15.55 8.36
N VAL A 197 -10.45 14.43 8.03
CA VAL A 197 -9.84 13.14 7.75
C VAL A 197 -9.97 12.88 6.25
N SER A 198 -8.87 12.49 5.61
CA SER A 198 -8.80 12.21 4.17
C SER A 198 -8.38 10.76 3.93
N PRO A 199 -9.34 9.87 3.57
CA PRO A 199 -9.03 8.50 3.19
C PRO A 199 -8.16 8.40 1.93
N PHE A 200 -8.16 9.43 1.06
CA PHE A 200 -7.21 9.54 -0.05
C PHE A 200 -5.77 9.44 0.42
N ILE A 201 -5.34 10.33 1.32
CA ILE A 201 -3.95 10.29 1.75
C ILE A 201 -3.68 9.21 2.80
N SER A 202 -4.69 8.88 3.61
CA SER A 202 -4.61 7.75 4.54
C SER A 202 -4.36 6.43 3.80
N SER A 203 -4.80 6.30 2.54
CA SER A 203 -4.46 5.15 1.67
C SER A 203 -2.94 5.01 1.45
N VAL A 204 -2.21 6.11 1.34
CA VAL A 204 -0.74 6.12 1.19
C VAL A 204 -0.06 5.91 2.55
N GLU A 205 -0.69 6.37 3.64
CA GLU A 205 -0.23 6.09 5.01
C GLU A 205 -0.29 4.58 5.35
N LEU A 206 -1.30 3.86 4.84
CA LEU A 206 -1.35 2.39 4.90
C LEU A 206 -0.11 1.76 4.25
N GLU A 207 0.24 2.18 3.03
CA GLU A 207 1.45 1.71 2.34
C GLU A 207 2.72 2.03 3.14
N ALA A 208 2.84 3.24 3.69
CA ALA A 208 3.95 3.65 4.52
C ALA A 208 4.10 2.77 5.77
N HIS A 209 3.00 2.48 6.48
CA HIS A 209 3.03 1.61 7.65
C HIS A 209 3.40 0.17 7.31
N PHE A 210 2.80 -0.42 6.28
CA PHE A 210 3.17 -1.76 5.87
C PHE A 210 4.63 -1.85 5.38
N ALA A 211 5.12 -0.85 4.63
CA ALA A 211 6.49 -0.82 4.12
C ALA A 211 7.56 -0.85 5.23
N VAL A 212 7.27 -0.30 6.41
CA VAL A 212 8.16 -0.35 7.59
C VAL A 212 7.87 -1.54 8.52
N GLY A 213 7.13 -2.56 8.05
CA GLY A 213 6.78 -3.74 8.83
C GLY A 213 5.76 -3.50 9.95
N ARG A 214 4.95 -2.43 9.85
CA ARG A 214 3.91 -2.06 10.84
C ARG A 214 2.51 -2.35 10.32
N ALA A 215 2.27 -3.63 10.01
CA ALA A 215 0.94 -4.14 9.64
C ALA A 215 -0.11 -3.87 10.72
N ASP A 216 0.30 -3.84 12.00
CA ASP A 216 -0.53 -3.46 13.15
C ASP A 216 -1.12 -2.05 12.98
N ARG A 217 -0.29 -1.10 12.55
CA ARG A 217 -0.71 0.27 12.30
C ARG A 217 -1.61 0.36 11.09
N ALA A 218 -1.21 -0.27 9.99
CA ALA A 218 -2.02 -0.24 8.76
C ALA A 218 -3.42 -0.83 9.01
N LEU A 219 -3.52 -2.00 9.65
CA LEU A 219 -4.80 -2.64 9.93
C LEU A 219 -5.62 -1.92 11.00
N ARG A 220 -4.98 -1.28 11.99
CA ARG A 220 -5.69 -0.36 12.89
C ARG A 220 -6.25 0.83 12.12
N LEU A 221 -5.49 1.48 11.25
CA LEU A 221 -5.95 2.61 10.44
C LEU A 221 -7.09 2.21 9.48
N VAL A 222 -7.06 1.00 8.90
CA VAL A 222 -8.20 0.44 8.14
C VAL A 222 -9.46 0.38 9.02
N ARG A 223 -9.35 -0.16 10.25
CA ARG A 223 -10.49 -0.30 11.19
C ARG A 223 -10.99 1.06 11.68
N ASP A 224 -10.10 1.94 12.11
CA ASP A 224 -10.43 3.24 12.71
C ASP A 224 -11.03 4.21 11.66
N SER A 225 -10.58 4.20 10.39
CA SER A 225 -11.12 5.10 9.35
C SER A 225 -12.24 4.45 8.51
N TRP A 226 -11.94 3.37 7.79
CA TRP A 226 -12.92 2.75 6.89
C TRP A 226 -13.94 1.91 7.65
N GLY A 227 -13.51 1.20 8.69
CA GLY A 227 -14.41 0.46 9.58
C GLY A 227 -15.37 1.38 10.33
N TRP A 228 -14.94 2.57 10.75
CA TRP A 228 -15.85 3.59 11.30
C TRP A 228 -16.90 4.00 10.27
N TYR A 229 -16.50 4.43 9.07
CA TYR A 229 -17.44 4.89 8.05
C TYR A 229 -18.43 3.78 7.62
N LEU A 230 -17.95 2.54 7.48
CA LEU A 230 -18.78 1.38 7.12
C LEU A 230 -19.87 1.10 8.15
N ASN A 231 -19.55 1.24 9.44
CA ASN A 231 -20.47 0.99 10.56
C ASN A 231 -21.24 2.24 11.03
N HIS A 232 -20.98 3.41 10.44
CA HIS A 232 -21.64 4.65 10.84
C HIS A 232 -23.13 4.61 10.42
N PRO A 233 -24.10 5.01 11.28
CA PRO A 233 -25.53 4.92 10.95
C PRO A 233 -25.98 5.67 9.70
N ASN A 234 -25.24 6.73 9.32
CA ASN A 234 -25.49 7.49 8.10
C ASN A 234 -24.56 7.08 6.93
N GLY A 235 -23.62 6.16 7.16
CA GLY A 235 -22.73 5.64 6.12
C GLY A 235 -23.47 4.77 5.11
N THR A 236 -22.89 4.55 3.94
CA THR A 236 -23.53 3.80 2.85
C THR A 236 -23.49 2.28 3.01
N GLY A 237 -22.73 1.74 3.96
CA GLY A 237 -22.54 0.29 4.15
C GLY A 237 -21.86 -0.47 3.00
N SER A 238 -21.54 0.21 1.89
CA SER A 238 -21.26 -0.43 0.59
C SER A 238 -20.28 0.32 -0.32
N THR A 239 -19.90 1.56 0.03
CA THR A 239 -18.96 2.40 -0.73
C THR A 239 -17.95 3.07 0.21
N VAL A 240 -17.04 3.87 -0.34
CA VAL A 240 -16.05 4.63 0.44
C VAL A 240 -16.26 6.13 0.26
N ILE A 241 -16.27 6.87 1.37
CA ILE A 241 -16.47 8.33 1.39
C ILE A 241 -15.21 9.09 0.97
N GLU A 242 -15.41 10.24 0.35
CA GLU A 242 -14.38 11.18 -0.07
C GLU A 242 -13.48 11.67 1.07
N GLY A 243 -14.11 12.05 2.18
CA GLY A 243 -13.48 12.59 3.38
C GLY A 243 -14.58 13.00 4.36
N TYR A 244 -14.20 13.28 5.60
CA TYR A 244 -15.13 13.64 6.68
C TYR A 244 -14.43 14.52 7.71
N LEU A 245 -15.17 15.08 8.67
CA LEU A 245 -14.60 15.89 9.74
C LEU A 245 -14.18 15.02 10.93
N THR A 246 -13.18 15.49 11.68
CA THR A 246 -12.65 14.80 12.87
C THR A 246 -13.65 14.75 14.05
N ASP A 247 -14.78 15.45 13.95
CA ASP A 247 -15.90 15.37 14.88
C ASP A 247 -16.92 14.26 14.53
N GLY A 248 -16.70 13.53 13.43
CA GLY A 248 -17.57 12.47 12.94
C GLY A 248 -18.70 12.95 12.01
N THR A 249 -18.81 14.25 11.73
CA THR A 249 -19.79 14.76 10.77
C THR A 249 -19.32 14.61 9.32
N PHE A 250 -20.28 14.44 8.42
CA PHE A 250 -20.02 14.36 6.98
C PHE A 250 -19.91 15.75 6.39
N GLY A 251 -18.70 16.30 6.50
CA GLY A 251 -18.24 17.49 5.81
C GLY A 251 -16.79 17.28 5.38
N TYR A 252 -16.39 17.85 4.25
CA TYR A 252 -15.00 17.77 3.80
C TYR A 252 -14.68 19.00 2.97
N ARG A 253 -13.52 19.63 3.21
CA ARG A 253 -13.06 20.82 2.46
C ARG A 253 -14.08 21.97 2.33
N SER A 254 -15.02 22.09 3.25
CA SER A 254 -16.08 23.14 3.30
C SER A 254 -15.55 24.53 2.89
N ALA A 255 -14.61 25.05 3.69
CA ALA A 255 -13.93 26.33 3.46
C ALA A 255 -12.74 26.26 2.48
N ARG A 256 -12.52 25.14 1.78
CA ARG A 256 -11.35 24.85 0.92
C ARG A 256 -11.71 24.31 -0.47
N GLY A 257 -12.68 24.98 -1.07
CA GLY A 257 -13.08 24.80 -2.48
C GLY A 257 -14.53 24.37 -2.66
N TYR A 258 -15.19 23.86 -1.61
CA TYR A 258 -16.58 23.34 -1.70
C TYR A 258 -17.62 24.38 -1.27
N THR A 259 -17.22 25.65 -1.17
CA THR A 259 -18.12 26.82 -0.96
C THR A 259 -19.10 26.66 0.21
N ASP A 260 -18.67 25.98 1.26
CA ASP A 260 -19.47 25.60 2.43
C ASP A 260 -20.79 24.84 2.11
N ASP A 261 -20.79 24.08 1.02
CA ASP A 261 -21.85 23.15 0.63
C ASP A 261 -21.56 21.73 1.18
N PRO A 262 -22.29 21.26 2.21
CA PRO A 262 -22.10 19.92 2.76
C PRO A 262 -22.59 18.81 1.80
N SER A 263 -23.41 19.12 0.79
CA SER A 263 -23.89 18.14 -0.18
C SER A 263 -22.84 17.76 -1.23
N TYR A 264 -21.73 18.50 -1.29
CA TYR A 264 -20.64 18.24 -2.24
C TYR A 264 -19.83 16.98 -1.92
N VAL A 265 -19.85 16.51 -0.67
CA VAL A 265 -19.02 15.36 -0.22
C VAL A 265 -19.53 14.06 -0.84
N SER A 266 -18.71 13.44 -1.71
CA SER A 266 -19.09 12.17 -2.32
C SER A 266 -18.99 11.02 -1.33
N HIS A 267 -20.09 10.30 -1.13
CA HIS A 267 -20.13 9.06 -0.38
C HIS A 267 -19.61 7.84 -1.16
N ALA A 268 -19.20 8.01 -2.43
CA ALA A 268 -18.72 6.95 -3.30
C ALA A 268 -17.50 7.42 -4.13
N HIS A 269 -16.44 7.83 -3.45
CA HIS A 269 -15.28 8.47 -4.06
C HIS A 269 -14.11 7.48 -4.21
N GLY A 270 -13.77 7.12 -5.46
CA GLY A 270 -12.79 6.08 -5.78
C GLY A 270 -11.38 6.32 -5.22
N TRP A 271 -11.00 7.56 -4.92
CA TRP A 271 -9.69 7.88 -4.33
C TRP A 271 -9.48 7.31 -2.91
N SER A 272 -10.56 6.83 -2.28
CA SER A 272 -10.60 6.30 -0.92
C SER A 272 -10.51 4.77 -0.88
N SER A 273 -10.23 4.10 -2.01
CA SER A 273 -10.21 2.64 -2.10
C SER A 273 -8.85 2.01 -1.76
N GLY A 274 -7.94 2.72 -1.09
CA GLY A 274 -6.62 2.22 -0.70
C GLY A 274 -6.57 0.85 -0.03
N PRO A 275 -7.50 0.49 0.88
CA PRO A 275 -7.53 -0.85 1.48
C PRO A 275 -7.54 -1.98 0.46
N THR A 276 -8.16 -1.79 -0.71
CA THR A 276 -8.22 -2.82 -1.78
C THR A 276 -6.83 -3.18 -2.30
N SER A 277 -5.98 -2.20 -2.62
CA SER A 277 -4.60 -2.47 -3.04
C SER A 277 -3.74 -2.86 -1.84
N THR A 278 -3.82 -2.15 -0.71
CA THR A 278 -2.90 -2.40 0.40
C THR A 278 -3.08 -3.77 1.05
N LEU A 279 -4.32 -4.26 1.19
CA LEU A 279 -4.56 -5.61 1.72
C LEU A 279 -4.12 -6.70 0.74
N THR A 280 -4.23 -6.47 -0.57
CA THR A 280 -3.74 -7.41 -1.60
C THR A 280 -2.21 -7.44 -1.64
N GLU A 281 -1.59 -6.26 -1.74
CA GLU A 281 -0.17 -6.09 -2.04
C GLU A 281 0.74 -6.16 -0.82
N TYR A 282 0.24 -5.81 0.38
CA TYR A 282 1.05 -5.75 1.60
C TYR A 282 0.61 -6.75 2.68
N LEU A 283 -0.69 -6.98 2.90
CA LEU A 283 -1.14 -7.99 3.88
C LEU A 283 -0.99 -9.42 3.32
N VAL A 284 -1.65 -9.70 2.19
CA VAL A 284 -1.44 -10.97 1.46
C VAL A 284 -0.05 -10.99 0.83
N GLY A 285 0.45 -9.82 0.42
CA GLY A 285 1.83 -9.64 -0.03
C GLY A 285 2.04 -9.88 -1.52
N LEU A 286 0.96 -10.08 -2.31
CA LEU A 286 1.02 -10.49 -3.71
C LEU A 286 1.04 -9.27 -4.64
N ARG A 287 2.10 -9.11 -5.43
CA ARG A 287 2.26 -7.98 -6.39
C ARG A 287 2.82 -8.41 -7.72
N VAL A 288 2.49 -7.67 -8.77
CA VAL A 288 3.24 -7.70 -10.03
C VAL A 288 4.46 -6.77 -9.94
N THR A 289 5.59 -7.19 -10.52
CA THR A 289 6.83 -6.39 -10.57
C THR A 289 7.31 -6.12 -12.01
N ARG A 290 6.75 -6.83 -13.00
CA ARG A 290 6.92 -6.57 -14.44
C ARG A 290 5.56 -6.58 -15.17
N PRO A 291 5.49 -6.08 -16.42
CA PRO A 291 4.24 -6.01 -17.19
C PRO A 291 3.43 -7.31 -17.18
N ALA A 292 2.12 -7.16 -17.01
CA ALA A 292 1.14 -8.25 -16.91
C ALA A 292 1.43 -9.34 -15.85
N GLY A 293 2.38 -9.13 -14.93
CA GLY A 293 2.76 -10.15 -13.94
C GLY A 293 3.75 -11.20 -14.45
N ALA A 294 4.45 -10.95 -15.57
CA ALA A 294 5.54 -11.80 -16.04
C ALA A 294 6.61 -12.02 -14.94
N GLU A 295 6.82 -11.00 -14.12
CA GLU A 295 7.40 -11.15 -12.78
C GLU A 295 6.40 -10.68 -11.72
N TRP A 296 6.42 -11.36 -10.59
CA TRP A 296 5.63 -11.05 -9.40
C TRP A 296 6.46 -11.22 -8.13
N SER A 297 5.89 -10.84 -6.99
CA SER A 297 6.46 -11.13 -5.67
C SER A 297 5.37 -11.51 -4.68
N LEU A 298 5.73 -12.33 -3.69
CA LEU A 298 4.87 -12.73 -2.58
C LEU A 298 5.61 -12.51 -1.26
N LYS A 299 5.16 -11.51 -0.50
CA LYS A 299 5.74 -11.08 0.79
C LYS A 299 4.65 -10.89 1.86
N PRO A 300 4.11 -11.98 2.46
CA PRO A 300 3.03 -11.92 3.43
C PRO A 300 3.37 -11.15 4.71
N ALA A 301 2.39 -10.46 5.29
CA ALA A 301 2.51 -9.83 6.61
C ALA A 301 1.65 -10.59 7.65
N PHE A 302 2.31 -11.28 8.59
CA PHE A 302 1.66 -12.10 9.63
C PHE A 302 1.46 -11.33 10.94
N GLY A 303 0.70 -11.93 11.86
CA GLY A 303 0.62 -11.53 13.28
C GLY A 303 -0.65 -10.78 13.68
N GLU A 304 -1.29 -10.08 12.74
CA GLU A 304 -2.43 -9.18 13.01
C GLU A 304 -3.82 -9.76 12.67
N VAL A 305 -3.83 -10.81 11.85
CA VAL A 305 -5.00 -11.64 11.52
C VAL A 305 -4.53 -13.09 11.38
N SER A 306 -5.44 -14.04 11.63
CA SER A 306 -5.14 -15.48 11.55
C SER A 306 -4.98 -16.00 10.12
N GLU A 307 -5.64 -15.36 9.15
CA GLU A 307 -5.51 -15.70 7.73
C GLU A 307 -5.80 -14.49 6.85
N ALA A 308 -5.29 -14.50 5.62
CA ALA A 308 -5.65 -13.56 4.57
C ALA A 308 -5.52 -14.21 3.19
N GLN A 309 -6.35 -13.77 2.24
CA GLN A 309 -6.29 -14.22 0.85
C GLN A 309 -6.74 -13.12 -0.12
N ALA A 310 -6.07 -13.02 -1.26
CA ALA A 310 -6.37 -12.03 -2.30
C ALA A 310 -5.86 -12.50 -3.67
N GLY A 311 -6.40 -11.92 -4.73
CA GLY A 311 -6.02 -12.25 -6.09
C GLY A 311 -6.65 -11.33 -7.13
N PHE A 312 -6.02 -11.25 -8.29
CA PHE A 312 -6.39 -10.39 -9.41
C PHE A 312 -6.14 -11.14 -10.73
N THR A 313 -6.66 -10.61 -11.84
CA THR A 313 -6.45 -11.18 -13.18
C THR A 313 -5.67 -10.19 -14.04
N THR A 314 -4.66 -10.68 -14.75
CA THR A 314 -3.92 -9.94 -15.78
C THR A 314 -4.15 -10.57 -17.16
N ALA A 315 -3.52 -10.02 -18.21
CA ALA A 315 -3.50 -10.63 -19.53
C ALA A 315 -2.82 -12.02 -19.58
N LEU A 316 -2.02 -12.39 -18.56
CA LEU A 316 -1.39 -13.72 -18.45
C LEU A 316 -2.27 -14.73 -17.68
N GLY A 317 -3.34 -14.29 -17.01
CA GLY A 317 -4.24 -15.15 -16.25
C GLY A 317 -4.51 -14.67 -14.83
N ARG A 318 -5.10 -15.55 -14.01
CA ARG A 318 -5.40 -15.29 -12.59
C ARG A 318 -4.15 -15.46 -11.74
N PHE A 319 -3.90 -14.48 -10.86
CA PHE A 319 -2.92 -14.53 -9.78
C PHE A 319 -3.68 -14.57 -8.47
N SER A 320 -3.34 -15.51 -7.60
CA SER A 320 -3.99 -15.65 -6.30
C SER A 320 -3.01 -16.16 -5.25
N ALA A 321 -3.13 -15.65 -4.03
CA ALA A 321 -2.36 -16.11 -2.89
C ALA A 321 -3.22 -16.10 -1.63
N ARG A 322 -2.92 -17.03 -0.73
CA ARG A 322 -3.50 -17.10 0.61
C ARG A 322 -2.47 -17.54 1.63
N TRP A 323 -2.70 -17.17 2.87
CA TRP A 323 -1.96 -17.71 4.00
C TRP A 323 -2.85 -17.86 5.22
N ALA A 324 -2.50 -18.81 6.09
CA ALA A 324 -3.17 -19.05 7.37
C ALA A 324 -2.12 -19.39 8.45
N VAL A 325 -2.38 -18.95 9.68
CA VAL A 325 -1.56 -19.25 10.87
C VAL A 325 -2.13 -20.48 11.57
N GLU A 326 -1.32 -21.51 11.66
CA GLU A 326 -1.60 -22.82 12.25
C GLU A 326 -0.67 -23.03 13.46
N GLY A 327 -1.09 -22.58 14.63
CA GLY A 327 -0.26 -22.59 15.84
C GLY A 327 0.96 -21.67 15.70
N ASP A 328 2.16 -22.21 15.87
CA ASP A 328 3.42 -21.46 15.80
C ASP A 328 3.88 -21.18 14.36
N PHE A 329 3.23 -21.76 13.34
CA PHE A 329 3.63 -21.67 11.94
C PHE A 329 2.55 -21.06 11.05
N ALA A 330 2.97 -20.47 9.93
CA ALA A 330 2.07 -20.00 8.87
C ALA A 330 2.27 -20.84 7.61
N VAL A 331 1.17 -21.25 6.98
CA VAL A 331 1.12 -21.95 5.70
C VAL A 331 0.78 -20.95 4.61
N VAL A 332 1.62 -20.85 3.57
CA VAL A 332 1.44 -19.94 2.43
C VAL A 332 1.19 -20.76 1.16
N LYS A 333 0.16 -20.39 0.39
CA LYS A 333 -0.22 -21.04 -0.87
C LYS A 333 -0.45 -19.99 -1.96
N TRP A 334 -0.12 -20.34 -3.20
CA TRP A 334 -0.38 -19.49 -4.36
C TRP A 334 -0.76 -20.32 -5.60
N ASP A 335 -1.48 -19.67 -6.53
CA ASP A 335 -1.80 -20.17 -7.85
C ASP A 335 -1.72 -18.98 -8.83
N VAL A 336 -0.78 -19.05 -9.76
CA VAL A 336 -0.41 -18.01 -10.73
C VAL A 336 -0.10 -18.66 -12.09
N PRO A 337 -0.07 -17.93 -13.22
CA PRO A 337 0.21 -18.52 -14.53
C PRO A 337 1.61 -19.15 -14.58
N THR A 338 1.76 -20.31 -15.25
CA THR A 338 3.01 -21.09 -15.30
C THR A 338 4.17 -20.33 -15.91
N ASP A 339 3.90 -19.50 -16.92
CA ASP A 339 4.91 -18.84 -17.73
C ASP A 339 5.32 -17.48 -17.11
N THR A 340 5.45 -17.47 -15.78
CA THR A 340 5.82 -16.31 -14.95
C THR A 340 6.90 -16.69 -13.95
N ARG A 341 7.55 -15.72 -13.30
CA ARG A 341 8.49 -15.96 -12.19
C ARG A 341 8.23 -15.06 -10.99
N GLY A 342 8.30 -15.63 -9.79
CA GLY A 342 8.00 -14.95 -8.53
C GLY A 342 9.20 -14.78 -7.63
N TRP A 343 9.34 -13.61 -6.98
CA TRP A 343 10.20 -13.46 -5.82
C TRP A 343 9.43 -13.74 -4.54
N LEU A 344 9.70 -14.89 -3.92
CA LEU A 344 9.13 -15.30 -2.64
C LEU A 344 9.99 -14.75 -1.50
N GLY A 345 9.42 -13.91 -0.63
CA GLY A 345 10.09 -13.34 0.54
C GLY A 345 9.29 -13.59 1.80
N LEU A 346 9.69 -14.58 2.59
CA LEU A 346 8.97 -15.03 3.77
C LEU A 346 9.66 -14.52 5.05
N GLY A 347 9.05 -13.55 5.73
CA GLY A 347 9.62 -12.92 6.93
C GLY A 347 11.04 -12.38 6.71
N SER A 348 11.97 -12.72 7.60
CA SER A 348 13.38 -12.31 7.53
C SER A 348 14.34 -13.37 6.94
N GLU A 349 13.84 -14.32 6.14
CA GLU A 349 14.73 -15.16 5.32
C GLU A 349 15.19 -14.44 4.05
N GLU A 350 16.32 -14.91 3.51
CA GLU A 350 16.78 -14.51 2.19
C GLU A 350 15.75 -14.98 1.15
N GLY A 351 15.16 -14.01 0.44
CA GLY A 351 14.15 -14.30 -0.56
C GLY A 351 14.72 -15.07 -1.76
N ARG A 352 13.84 -15.65 -2.56
CA ARG A 352 14.24 -16.53 -3.66
C ARG A 352 13.30 -16.47 -4.84
N TRP A 353 13.83 -16.75 -6.03
CA TRP A 353 13.03 -16.94 -7.23
C TRP A 353 12.33 -18.30 -7.21
N VAL A 354 11.08 -18.32 -7.68
CA VAL A 354 10.26 -19.51 -7.96
C VAL A 354 9.61 -19.36 -9.33
N ASP A 355 9.36 -20.48 -10.01
CA ASP A 355 8.58 -20.49 -11.25
C ASP A 355 7.07 -20.34 -10.96
N GLY A 356 6.31 -20.00 -11.99
CA GLY A 356 4.86 -19.87 -11.94
C GLY A 356 4.13 -21.21 -11.74
N GLY A 357 2.82 -21.13 -11.53
CA GLY A 357 1.97 -22.27 -11.18
C GLY A 357 1.61 -22.32 -9.69
N LYS A 358 1.30 -23.53 -9.21
CA LYS A 358 0.82 -23.78 -7.83
C LYS A 358 1.96 -24.05 -6.87
N GLY A 359 1.94 -23.39 -5.71
CA GLY A 359 2.85 -23.64 -4.60
C GLY A 359 2.16 -23.76 -3.24
N GLY A 360 2.79 -24.51 -2.33
CA GLY A 360 2.33 -24.73 -0.96
C GLY A 360 1.33 -25.88 -0.76
N GLY A 361 1.18 -26.79 -1.74
CA GLY A 361 0.35 -28.00 -1.63
C GLY A 361 1.02 -29.16 -0.88
N GLU A 362 0.24 -30.19 -0.52
CA GLU A 362 0.80 -31.46 -0.04
C GLU A 362 1.67 -32.13 -1.13
N GLY A 363 2.81 -32.69 -0.74
CA GLY A 363 3.81 -33.22 -1.68
C GLY A 363 4.61 -32.15 -2.43
N GLN A 364 4.35 -30.85 -2.19
CA GLN A 364 5.21 -29.73 -2.58
C GLN A 364 5.94 -29.18 -1.35
N GLU A 365 6.89 -28.26 -1.54
CA GLU A 365 7.56 -27.60 -0.42
C GLU A 365 6.56 -26.80 0.43
N THR A 366 6.31 -27.27 1.65
CA THR A 366 5.46 -26.60 2.63
C THR A 366 6.30 -25.65 3.47
N TYR A 367 6.22 -24.36 3.16
CA TYR A 367 6.87 -23.31 3.94
C TYR A 367 6.16 -23.16 5.28
N ARG A 368 6.87 -23.43 6.38
CA ARG A 368 6.42 -23.17 7.74
C ARG A 368 7.19 -21.99 8.32
N ALA A 369 6.48 -20.91 8.64
CA ALA A 369 7.01 -19.88 9.51
C ALA A 369 7.32 -20.47 10.90
N LEU A 370 8.18 -19.82 11.67
CA LEU A 370 8.07 -19.91 13.14
C LEU A 370 7.86 -18.50 13.67
N LEU A 371 6.64 -18.23 14.10
CA LEU A 371 6.20 -16.93 14.61
C LEU A 371 6.52 -16.83 16.10
N TYR A 372 7.73 -16.37 16.44
CA TYR A 372 8.05 -16.00 17.81
C TYR A 372 7.42 -14.65 18.16
N LEU A 373 6.30 -14.68 18.88
CA LEU A 373 5.64 -13.52 19.46
C LEU A 373 6.38 -13.02 20.71
N ASP A 374 7.28 -12.05 20.55
CA ASP A 374 7.56 -11.10 21.62
C ASP A 374 6.71 -9.83 21.39
N LEU A 375 5.61 -9.73 22.15
CA LEU A 375 4.65 -8.62 22.10
C LEU A 375 5.20 -7.26 22.59
N LYS A 376 6.50 -7.15 22.91
CA LYS A 376 7.15 -5.90 23.34
C LYS A 376 8.47 -5.57 22.64
N SER A 377 9.14 -6.53 21.98
CA SER A 377 10.29 -6.24 21.13
C SER A 377 10.23 -6.95 19.77
N LEU A 378 10.14 -6.15 18.70
CA LEU A 378 10.33 -6.56 17.31
C LEU A 378 11.66 -7.31 17.14
N THR A 379 11.68 -8.65 17.20
CA THR A 379 12.87 -9.42 16.80
C THR A 379 12.62 -10.89 16.44
N CYS A 380 13.14 -11.28 15.28
CA CYS A 380 13.49 -12.64 14.85
C CYS A 380 12.36 -13.64 14.52
N ILE A 381 11.93 -13.63 13.25
CA ILE A 381 11.25 -14.75 12.60
C ILE A 381 12.32 -15.58 11.89
N ARG A 382 12.49 -16.86 12.25
CA ARG A 382 13.47 -17.77 11.60
C ARG A 382 12.74 -18.99 11.08
N TRP A 383 12.85 -19.28 9.79
CA TRP A 383 12.16 -20.40 9.16
C TRP A 383 13.07 -21.64 9.13
N GLN A 384 12.48 -22.79 8.81
CA GLN A 384 13.21 -24.04 8.69
C GLN A 384 12.53 -24.92 7.63
N ARG A 385 13.25 -25.26 6.56
CA ARG A 385 12.76 -26.06 5.43
C ARG A 385 12.28 -27.43 5.91
N CYS A 386 11.00 -27.72 5.71
CA CYS A 386 10.38 -29.02 6.03
C CYS A 386 9.95 -29.70 4.73
N HIS A 387 10.54 -30.85 4.40
CA HIS A 387 9.97 -31.74 3.39
C HIS A 387 8.89 -32.60 4.03
N GLN A 388 7.68 -32.61 3.44
CA GLN A 388 6.68 -33.63 3.72
C GLN A 388 7.03 -34.87 2.89
N ASP A 389 7.85 -35.77 3.46
CA ASP A 389 7.85 -37.16 3.00
C ASP A 389 6.61 -37.87 3.54
N SER A 390 6.03 -38.74 2.71
CA SER A 390 4.74 -39.37 2.96
C SER A 390 4.77 -40.35 4.13
N ALA A 391 3.79 -40.20 5.03
CA ALA A 391 3.44 -41.08 6.14
C ALA A 391 4.50 -41.30 7.26
N ASN A 392 4.14 -40.86 8.48
CA ASN A 392 4.69 -41.32 9.76
C ASN A 392 6.22 -41.23 10.01
N VAL A 393 6.77 -40.02 10.23
CA VAL A 393 7.83 -39.83 11.26
C VAL A 393 7.69 -38.48 11.97
N SER A 394 7.59 -38.50 13.30
CA SER A 394 7.47 -37.32 14.17
C SER A 394 8.80 -36.86 14.79
N HIS A 395 9.88 -36.78 14.01
CA HIS A 395 11.21 -36.36 14.48
C HIS A 395 11.92 -35.44 13.49
N GLY A 396 12.41 -34.26 13.93
CA GLY A 396 13.38 -33.50 13.13
C GLY A 396 13.61 -32.01 13.44
N CYS A 397 12.66 -31.29 14.05
CA CYS A 397 12.83 -29.84 14.29
C CYS A 397 13.38 -29.56 15.70
N LYS A 398 14.67 -29.23 15.82
CA LYS A 398 15.26 -28.66 17.04
C LYS A 398 15.63 -27.18 16.81
N PRO A 399 15.03 -26.23 17.54
CA PRO A 399 15.42 -24.82 17.43
C PRO A 399 16.79 -24.57 18.06
N SER A 400 17.53 -23.61 17.51
CA SER A 400 18.67 -22.99 18.20
C SER A 400 18.63 -21.48 18.00
N CYS A 401 18.33 -20.77 19.09
CA CYS A 401 18.54 -19.33 19.22
C CYS A 401 19.70 -19.13 20.19
N GLN A 402 20.79 -18.54 19.72
CA GLN A 402 21.71 -17.84 20.63
C GLN A 402 21.29 -16.37 20.65
N PRO A 403 21.12 -15.74 21.84
CA PRO A 403 21.01 -14.30 21.89
C PRO A 403 22.27 -13.66 21.29
N PRO A 404 22.20 -12.42 20.78
CA PRO A 404 23.40 -11.72 20.32
C PRO A 404 24.44 -11.76 21.43
N ARG A 405 25.66 -12.23 21.10
CA ARG A 405 26.75 -12.34 22.08
C ARG A 405 26.95 -10.98 22.73
N THR A 406 26.66 -10.89 24.02
CA THR A 406 27.11 -9.77 24.83
C THR A 406 28.61 -9.62 24.63
N LEU A 407 29.04 -8.42 24.21
CA LEU A 407 30.46 -8.08 24.10
C LEU A 407 31.13 -8.46 25.43
N ARG A 408 32.05 -9.43 25.38
CA ARG A 408 32.84 -9.79 26.55
C ARG A 408 33.59 -8.55 26.99
N LYS A 409 33.26 -8.01 28.17
CA LYS A 409 34.17 -7.09 28.86
C LYS A 409 35.48 -7.83 29.12
N SER A 410 36.57 -7.33 28.56
CA SER A 410 37.92 -7.77 28.94
C SER A 410 38.15 -7.49 30.43
N PRO A 411 38.75 -8.41 31.19
CA PRO A 411 39.00 -8.21 32.61
C PRO A 411 40.35 -7.51 32.86
N SER A 412 40.32 -6.18 32.97
CA SER A 412 41.30 -5.34 33.68
C SER A 412 40.86 -3.87 33.58
N GLY A 413 40.90 -3.03 34.62
CA GLY A 413 41.10 -3.28 36.05
C GLY A 413 41.26 -1.93 36.78
N VAL A 414 40.62 -1.77 37.95
CA VAL A 414 40.74 -0.61 38.88
C VAL A 414 40.25 0.74 38.31
N GLY A 415 39.36 1.51 38.95
CA GLY A 415 38.59 1.33 40.19
C GLY A 415 37.73 2.59 40.45
N SER A 416 36.84 2.53 41.45
CA SER A 416 36.15 3.68 42.09
C SER A 416 35.37 4.70 41.19
N GLY A 417 34.08 4.97 41.35
CA GLY A 417 33.06 4.46 42.28
C GLY A 417 31.95 5.52 42.47
N CYS A 418 30.67 5.14 42.40
CA CYS A 418 29.55 5.82 43.07
C CYS A 418 28.24 5.02 42.91
N LEU A 419 27.54 4.81 44.05
CA LEU A 419 26.09 4.61 44.13
C LEU A 419 25.42 5.97 43.79
N MET A 420 24.12 6.23 43.63
CA MET A 420 22.81 5.56 43.83
C MET A 420 21.81 6.41 42.96
N GLN A 421 20.54 6.11 42.68
CA GLN A 421 19.60 5.02 42.96
C GLN A 421 18.51 5.06 41.86
N VAL A 422 17.68 4.03 41.69
CA VAL A 422 16.36 4.18 41.01
C VAL A 422 15.28 3.68 41.96
N GLY A 423 14.30 4.52 42.25
CA GLY A 423 13.16 4.15 43.07
C GLY A 423 12.01 5.13 42.90
N PHE A 424 10.91 4.65 42.33
CA PHE A 424 9.56 5.11 42.64
C PHE A 424 8.64 3.90 42.58
N GLY A 425 7.76 3.79 43.58
CA GLY A 425 6.76 2.74 43.63
C GLY A 425 5.63 3.13 44.58
N GLU A 426 4.40 3.00 44.11
CA GLU A 426 3.17 3.03 44.89
C GLU A 426 2.38 1.79 44.48
N ARG A 427 2.33 0.76 45.33
CA ARG A 427 1.39 0.58 46.46
C ARG A 427 -0.08 0.46 46.03
N LEU A 428 -0.44 -0.76 45.66
CA LEU A 428 -1.76 -1.31 45.94
C LEU A 428 -1.95 -1.44 47.48
N LYS A 429 -3.11 -1.03 47.98
CA LYS A 429 -3.71 -1.53 49.22
C LYS A 429 -5.22 -1.62 49.03
N GLY A 430 -5.78 -2.79 49.24
CA GLY A 430 -7.23 -2.98 49.26
C GLY A 430 -7.82 -2.81 50.65
N LYS A 431 -9.11 -2.49 50.68
CA LYS A 431 -10.12 -3.10 51.53
C LYS A 431 -11.38 -3.28 50.70
#